data_AF-A0A6L8A0M5-F1
#
_entry.id   AF-A0A6L8A0M5-F1
#
_cell.length_a   1.000
_cell.length_b   1.000
_cell.length_c   1.000
_cell.angle_alpha   90.00
_cell.angle_beta   90.00
_cell.angle_gamma   90.00
#
_symmetry.space_group_name_H-M   'P 1'
#
loop_
_entity.id
_entity.type
_entity.pdbx_description
1 polymer ?
#
loop_
_entity_poly.entity_id
_entity_poly.type
_entity_poly.pdbx_seq_one_letter_code
_entity_poly.pdbx_strand_id
1 'polypeptide(L)'
;MAGLAGHGRAKYTTGTLLGSSRDRGWEGLLAERWSHSEGDLGEVRPRETEIVVMLEGAVHVRRRGDGRLQHHDAVPGTVWLCPAGIR
;
A
#
# COMPACT_ATOMS: atom_id res chain seq x y z
N MET A 1 -11.00 -21.07 -2.40
CA MET A 1 -10.25 -20.37 -1.34
C MET A 1 -10.85 -18.97 -1.18
N ALA A 2 -10.82 -18.37 0.01
CA ALA A 2 -11.33 -17.00 0.19
C ALA A 2 -10.45 -16.00 -0.58
N GLY A 3 -11.07 -15.08 -1.32
CA GLY A 3 -10.34 -14.03 -2.04
C GLY A 3 -9.58 -13.11 -1.08
N LEU A 4 -8.52 -12.44 -1.57
CA LEU A 4 -7.76 -11.49 -0.76
C LEU A 4 -8.67 -10.31 -0.37
N ALA A 5 -8.82 -10.07 0.93
CA ALA A 5 -9.53 -8.90 1.43
C ALA A 5 -8.75 -7.63 1.05
N GLY A 6 -7.44 -7.67 1.23
CA GLY A 6 -6.57 -6.50 1.16
C GLY A 6 -6.79 -5.56 2.34
N HIS A 7 -5.88 -4.62 2.54
CA HIS A 7 -5.96 -3.63 3.61
C HIS A 7 -5.86 -2.19 3.08
N GLY A 8 -5.95 -1.99 1.76
CA GLY A 8 -5.82 -0.69 1.11
C GLY A 8 -6.79 0.35 1.69
N ARG A 9 -8.08 0.03 1.81
CA ARG A 9 -9.08 0.98 2.36
C ARG A 9 -8.81 1.40 3.81
N ALA A 10 -8.23 0.54 4.63
CA ALA A 10 -7.89 0.86 6.02
C ALA A 10 -6.56 1.63 6.14
N LYS A 11 -5.60 1.30 5.27
CA LYS A 11 -4.26 1.91 5.24
C LYS A 11 -4.27 3.28 4.56
N TYR A 12 -4.93 3.39 3.41
CA TYR A 12 -4.87 4.54 2.51
C TYR A 12 -5.94 5.59 2.83
N THR A 13 -5.91 6.09 4.06
CA THR A 13 -6.84 7.10 4.60
C THR A 13 -6.79 8.44 3.87
N THR A 14 -5.65 8.79 3.27
CA THR A 14 -5.47 9.97 2.40
C THR A 14 -5.68 9.66 0.91
N GLY A 15 -6.06 8.42 0.59
CA GLY A 15 -6.09 7.90 -0.76
C GLY A 15 -7.47 7.85 -1.38
N THR A 16 -7.54 8.07 -2.67
CA THR A 16 -8.69 7.73 -3.52
C THR A 16 -8.36 6.51 -4.37
N LEU A 17 -9.19 5.47 -4.30
CA LEU A 17 -9.07 4.29 -5.14
C LEU A 17 -9.51 4.62 -6.56
N LEU A 18 -8.58 4.51 -7.52
CA LEU A 18 -8.81 4.81 -8.94
C LEU A 18 -9.16 3.56 -9.76
N GLY A 19 -8.93 2.36 -9.24
CA GLY A 19 -9.26 1.10 -9.91
C GLY A 19 -8.81 -0.12 -9.12
N SER A 20 -9.51 -1.23 -9.29
CA SER A 20 -9.25 -2.50 -8.57
C SER A 20 -9.40 -3.70 -9.50
N SER A 21 -8.64 -4.76 -9.25
CA SER A 21 -8.77 -6.06 -9.93
C SER A 21 -9.79 -6.98 -9.27
N ARG A 22 -10.50 -6.54 -8.20
CA ARG A 22 -11.41 -7.38 -7.41
C ARG A 22 -12.46 -8.10 -8.26
N ASP A 23 -12.98 -7.44 -9.28
CA ASP A 23 -14.03 -7.97 -10.15
C ASP A 23 -13.48 -8.75 -11.35
N ARG A 24 -12.16 -8.99 -11.41
CA ARG A 24 -11.49 -9.70 -12.51
C ARG A 24 -11.32 -11.20 -12.26
N GLY A 25 -11.78 -11.72 -11.11
CA GLY A 25 -11.73 -13.14 -10.77
C GLY A 25 -10.31 -13.68 -10.54
N TRP A 26 -9.34 -12.82 -10.20
CA TRP A 26 -7.99 -13.25 -9.88
C TRP A 26 -7.94 -13.99 -8.55
N GLU A 27 -7.21 -15.10 -8.52
CA GLU A 27 -6.96 -15.86 -7.29
C GLU A 27 -5.56 -15.55 -6.76
N GLY A 28 -5.47 -15.31 -5.45
CA GLY A 28 -4.19 -15.07 -4.77
C GLY A 28 -3.51 -13.73 -5.10
N LEU A 29 -4.15 -12.84 -5.88
CA LEU A 29 -3.63 -11.52 -6.21
C LEU A 29 -4.74 -10.47 -6.25
N LEU A 30 -4.48 -9.32 -5.62
CA LEU A 30 -5.29 -8.12 -5.69
C LEU A 30 -4.38 -6.97 -6.15
N ALA A 31 -4.77 -6.28 -7.22
CA ALA A 31 -4.10 -5.10 -7.71
C ALA A 31 -5.05 -3.90 -7.60
N GLU A 32 -4.59 -2.83 -6.97
CA GLU A 32 -5.34 -1.61 -6.80
C GLU A 32 -4.47 -0.42 -7.17
N ARG A 33 -5.06 0.57 -7.85
CA ARG A 33 -4.40 1.84 -8.18
C ARG A 33 -4.97 2.94 -7.30
N TRP A 34 -4.11 3.68 -6.63
CA TRP A 34 -4.47 4.72 -5.67
C TRP A 34 -3.84 6.06 -6.04
N SER A 35 -4.51 7.15 -5.71
CA SER A 35 -3.97 8.51 -5.72
C SER A 35 -4.07 9.08 -4.31
N HIS A 36 -3.03 9.79 -3.84
CA HIS A 36 -2.91 10.24 -2.47
C HIS A 36 -2.69 11.74 -2.38
N SER A 37 -3.33 12.38 -1.39
CA SER A 37 -2.87 13.65 -0.86
C SER A 37 -1.82 13.43 0.23
N GLU A 38 -1.11 14.49 0.60
CA GLU A 38 -0.26 14.50 1.79
C GLU A 38 -1.08 14.17 3.04
N GLY A 39 -0.44 13.50 4.00
CA GLY A 39 -0.97 13.21 5.32
C GLY A 39 -0.57 11.83 5.83
N ASP A 40 -1.07 11.49 7.01
CA ASP A 40 -0.79 10.22 7.65
C ASP A 40 -1.71 9.11 7.15
N LEU A 41 -1.10 7.95 6.88
CA LEU A 41 -1.79 6.72 6.55
C LEU A 41 -2.30 6.02 7.83
N GLY A 42 -3.35 5.22 7.68
CA GLY A 42 -3.88 4.40 8.75
C GLY A 42 -2.88 3.33 9.20
N GLU A 43 -2.78 3.12 10.51
CA GLU A 43 -1.95 2.06 11.09
C GLU A 43 -2.66 0.71 10.90
N VAL A 44 -2.03 -0.19 10.13
CA VAL A 44 -2.55 -1.53 9.88
C VAL A 44 -1.46 -2.56 10.11
N ARG A 45 -1.83 -3.72 10.66
CA ARG A 45 -1.01 -4.92 10.59
C ARG A 45 -1.38 -5.68 9.32
N PRO A 46 -0.53 -5.71 8.27
CA PRO A 46 -0.86 -6.36 7.01
C PRO A 46 -1.12 -7.85 7.25
N ARG A 47 -2.20 -8.39 6.68
CA ARG A 47 -2.46 -9.83 6.66
C ARG A 47 -1.86 -10.48 5.41
N GLU A 48 -1.84 -9.71 4.33
CA GLU A 48 -1.25 -10.06 3.06
C GLU A 48 0.09 -9.33 2.87
N THR A 49 0.97 -9.87 2.02
CA THR A 49 2.15 -9.15 1.55
C THR A 49 1.73 -8.18 0.44
N GLU A 50 2.14 -6.93 0.56
CA GLU A 50 1.85 -5.88 -0.41
C GLU A 50 3.13 -5.41 -1.11
N ILE A 51 3.04 -5.20 -2.42
CA ILE A 51 4.04 -4.50 -3.23
C ILE A 51 3.41 -3.19 -3.68
N VAL A 52 3.99 -2.07 -3.24
CA VAL A 52 3.55 -0.74 -3.65
C VAL A 52 4.55 -0.19 -4.66
N VAL A 53 4.05 0.34 -5.78
CA VAL A 53 4.86 0.97 -6.81
C VAL A 53 4.40 2.41 -6.97
N MET A 54 5.33 3.36 -6.84
CA MET A 54 5.04 4.76 -7.13
C MET A 54 4.95 4.96 -8.65
N LEU A 55 3.79 5.39 -9.14
CA LEU A 55 3.57 5.56 -10.58
C LEU A 55 3.88 6.97 -11.08
N GLU A 56 3.64 8.00 -10.27
CA GLU A 56 3.77 9.41 -10.64
C GLU A 56 4.03 10.28 -9.40
N GLY A 57 4.58 11.47 -9.61
CA GLY A 57 4.79 12.49 -8.58
C GLY A 57 6.13 12.36 -7.85
N ALA A 58 6.22 13.00 -6.69
CA ALA A 58 7.34 12.86 -5.75
C ALA A 58 6.79 12.97 -4.31
N VAL A 59 7.35 12.22 -3.37
CA VAL A 59 6.89 12.23 -1.97
C VAL A 59 8.03 11.90 -1.01
N HIS A 60 8.03 12.54 0.15
CA HIS A 60 8.84 12.13 1.28
C HIS A 60 8.04 11.15 2.14
N VAL A 61 8.53 9.92 2.32
CA VAL A 61 7.86 8.90 3.12
C VAL A 61 8.58 8.73 4.45
N ARG A 62 7.82 8.92 5.52
CA ARG A 62 8.20 8.48 6.87
C ARG A 62 7.34 7.29 7.28
N ARG A 63 7.96 6.16 7.59
CA ARG A 63 7.25 4.94 8.03
C ARG A 63 8.00 4.25 9.15
N ARG A 64 7.27 3.53 10.00
CA ARG A 64 7.86 2.56 10.94
C ARG A 64 7.54 1.16 10.45
N GLY A 65 8.51 0.25 10.56
CA GLY A 65 8.33 -1.16 10.27
C GLY A 65 9.25 -1.97 11.16
N ASP A 66 8.68 -2.90 11.92
CA ASP A 66 9.36 -3.72 12.92
C ASP A 66 10.13 -2.86 13.94
N GLY A 67 9.45 -1.83 14.45
CA GLY A 67 10.03 -0.87 15.39
C GLY A 67 11.01 0.14 14.77
N ARG A 68 11.51 -0.10 13.54
CA ARG A 68 12.50 0.76 12.89
C ARG A 68 11.85 1.87 12.08
N LEU A 69 12.16 3.11 12.45
CA LEU A 69 11.76 4.30 11.71
C LEU A 69 12.62 4.45 10.45
N GLN A 70 11.98 4.70 9.32
CA GLN A 70 12.59 4.86 8.00
C GLN A 70 12.07 6.14 7.35
N HIS A 71 12.96 6.86 6.68
CA HIS A 71 12.69 8.09 5.97
C HIS A 71 13.37 8.01 4.62
N HIS A 72 12.68 8.37 3.54
CA HIS A 72 13.28 8.46 2.22
C HIS A 72 12.40 9.27 1.28
N ASP A 73 13.02 9.89 0.30
CA ASP A 73 12.32 10.51 -0.82
C ASP A 73 12.05 9.44 -1.88
N ALA A 74 10.89 9.52 -2.49
CA ALA A 74 10.41 8.57 -3.49
C ALA A 74 10.02 9.29 -4.78
N VAL A 75 10.37 8.65 -5.88
CA VAL A 75 10.12 9.07 -7.27
C VAL A 75 9.42 7.95 -8.04
N PRO A 76 8.87 8.21 -9.25
CA PRO A 76 8.23 7.16 -10.04
C PRO A 76 9.17 5.97 -10.27
N GLY A 77 8.64 4.76 -10.09
CA GLY A 77 9.40 3.51 -10.11
C GLY A 77 9.94 3.07 -8.75
N THR A 78 9.82 3.89 -7.69
CA THR A 78 10.13 3.45 -6.32
C THR A 78 9.19 2.32 -5.91
N VAL A 79 9.75 1.24 -5.36
CA VAL A 79 8.99 0.05 -4.93
C VAL A 79 9.16 -0.18 -3.44
N TRP A 80 8.06 -0.45 -2.75
CA TRP A 80 8.05 -0.89 -1.36
C TRP A 80 7.53 -2.30 -1.24
N LEU A 81 8.24 -3.10 -0.45
CA LEU A 81 7.75 -4.36 0.05
C LEU A 81 7.22 -4.15 1.48
N CYS A 82 5.96 -4.53 1.70
CA CYS A 82 5.29 -4.53 2.99
C CYS A 82 4.92 -5.98 3.34
N PRO A 83 5.77 -6.70 4.08
CA PRO A 83 5.51 -8.09 4.40
C PRO A 83 4.30 -8.25 5.33
N ALA A 84 3.59 -9.36 5.19
CA ALA A 84 2.53 -9.74 6.12
C ALA A 84 3.05 -9.81 7.57
N GLY A 85 2.25 -9.32 8.51
CA GLY A 85 2.48 -9.43 9.95
C GLY A 85 3.36 -8.34 10.58
N ILE A 86 4.04 -7.52 9.78
CA ILE A 86 4.94 -6.44 10.23
C ILE A 86 4.13 -5.19 10.61
N ARG A 87 4.54 -4.51 11.69
CA ARG A 87 3.92 -3.28 12.20
C ARG A 87 4.87 -2.10 12.13
#